data_AF-A0A973FY15-F1
#
_entry.id   AF-A0A973FY15-F1
#
_cell.length_a   1.000
_cell.length_b   1.000
_cell.length_c   1.000
_cell.angle_alpha   90.00
_cell.angle_beta   90.00
_cell.angle_gamma   90.00
#
_symmetry.space_group_name_H-M   'P 1'
#
loop_
_entity.id
_entity.type
_entity.pdbx_description
1 polymer ?
#
loop_
_entity_poly.entity_id
_entity_poly.type
_entity_poly.pdbx_seq_one_letter_code
_entity_poly.pdbx_strand_id
1 'polypeptide(L)'
;MKFSVCLLCLLAMFFPDLSCQASFPSQTFSSLSEEQRNNLFINSNERIYASPGDTLRLQIMTMNYRTIPPMPGIPVDVGAAWQVVPSSSGVTLDENRALLVVGREVKDGSLFTVSAQIAQRGKVRNNSLYVYTRQANPFAGNWREDGGNIGELYVYPDRRFSVTVHPFELYRDYWGHISYDLKNRRISFTIEGGNRIPADFDLEGAFRIRKDGALELNGIYFGTMDRTDSFKQRCLFRKAGK
;
A
#
# COMPACT_ATOMS: atom_id res chain seq x y z
N MET A 1 19.91 7.18 39.09
CA MET A 1 19.00 6.94 37.95
C MET A 1 18.35 8.27 37.58
N LYS A 2 18.73 8.87 36.44
CA LYS A 2 18.12 10.10 35.93
C LYS A 2 17.30 9.73 34.69
N PHE A 3 15.97 9.77 34.81
CA PHE A 3 15.09 9.77 33.64
C PHE A 3 15.05 11.21 33.12
N SER A 4 15.59 11.44 31.92
CA SER A 4 15.38 12.66 31.17
C SER A 4 14.25 12.37 30.17
N VAL A 5 13.03 12.75 30.53
CA VAL A 5 11.92 12.82 29.59
C VAL A 5 12.11 14.11 28.80
N CYS A 6 12.37 13.98 27.51
CA CYS A 6 12.56 15.12 26.61
C CYS A 6 11.23 15.86 26.45
N LEU A 7 11.13 17.00 27.14
CA LEU A 7 10.01 17.95 27.08
C LEU A 7 10.14 18.79 25.80
N LEU A 8 9.89 18.18 24.63
CA LEU A 8 9.97 18.86 23.34
C LEU A 8 8.91 18.31 22.36
N CYS A 9 7.63 18.38 22.77
CA CYS A 9 6.48 18.10 21.89
C CYS A 9 5.33 19.11 22.00
N LEU A 10 5.49 20.24 22.71
CA LEU A 10 4.37 21.16 22.97
C LEU A 10 4.41 22.48 22.19
N LEU A 11 5.24 22.60 21.15
CA LEU A 11 5.39 23.83 20.35
C LEU A 11 5.43 23.60 18.83
N ALA A 12 4.67 22.62 18.33
CA ALA A 12 4.56 22.33 16.89
C ALA A 12 3.18 22.69 16.29
N MET A 13 2.51 23.74 16.78
CA MET A 13 1.22 24.20 16.22
C MET A 13 1.34 25.29 15.13
N PHE A 14 2.54 25.60 14.61
CA PHE A 14 2.71 26.69 13.63
C PHE A 14 3.58 26.41 12.39
N PHE A 15 3.95 25.16 12.09
CA PHE A 15 4.66 24.84 10.83
C PHE A 15 4.14 23.52 10.21
N PRO A 16 3.58 23.52 8.99
CA PRO A 16 2.99 22.32 8.38
C PRO A 16 3.99 21.38 7.67
N ASP A 17 5.29 21.68 7.65
CA ASP A 17 6.29 20.92 6.86
C ASP A 17 7.32 20.13 7.69
N LEU A 18 6.94 19.65 8.86
CA LEU A 18 7.76 18.67 9.59
C LEU A 18 7.08 17.30 9.55
N SER A 19 7.45 16.51 8.53
CA SER A 19 7.26 15.07 8.56
C SER A 19 8.05 14.52 9.76
N CYS A 20 7.35 14.26 10.86
CA CYS A 20 7.91 13.54 11.99
C CYS A 20 8.20 12.10 11.55
N GLN A 21 9.40 11.83 11.04
CA GLN A 21 9.86 10.48 10.83
C GLN A 21 10.15 9.89 12.20
N ALA A 22 9.17 9.16 12.76
CA ALA A 22 9.43 8.28 13.89
C ALA A 22 10.53 7.29 13.47
N SER A 23 11.73 7.47 13.98
CA SER A 23 12.84 6.56 13.75
C SER A 23 12.61 5.31 14.60
N PHE A 24 12.00 4.29 14.02
CA PHE A 24 12.00 2.97 14.64
C PHE A 24 13.45 2.45 14.71
N PRO A 25 13.90 1.91 15.86
CA PRO A 25 15.24 1.37 15.96
C PRO A 25 15.39 0.22 14.97
N SER A 26 16.41 0.31 14.10
CA SER A 26 16.77 -0.76 13.19
C SER A 26 17.31 -1.96 13.98
N GLN A 27 17.01 -3.17 13.52
CA GLN A 27 17.65 -4.39 14.03
C GLN A 27 18.95 -4.65 13.27
N THR A 28 19.98 -5.15 13.94
CA THR A 28 21.18 -5.60 13.24
C THR A 28 20.90 -6.95 12.59
N PHE A 29 21.49 -7.22 11.42
CA PHE A 29 21.30 -8.52 10.77
C PHE A 29 21.72 -9.71 11.66
N SER A 30 22.74 -9.52 12.49
CA SER A 30 23.24 -10.53 13.43
C SER A 30 22.24 -10.85 14.55
N SER A 31 21.33 -9.95 14.88
CA SER A 31 20.31 -10.18 15.92
C SER A 31 19.08 -10.93 15.42
N LEU A 32 18.96 -11.15 14.10
CA LEU A 32 17.80 -11.81 13.51
C LEU A 32 17.81 -13.32 13.76
N SER A 33 16.64 -13.93 13.86
CA SER A 33 16.49 -15.39 13.76
C SER A 33 16.78 -15.88 12.33
N GLU A 34 16.95 -17.18 12.14
CA GLU A 34 17.08 -17.75 10.80
C GLU A 34 15.84 -17.53 9.94
N GLU A 35 14.66 -17.67 10.53
CA GLU A 35 13.39 -17.39 9.87
C GLU A 35 13.31 -15.92 9.40
N GLN A 36 13.63 -14.97 10.29
CA GLN A 36 13.66 -13.55 9.95
C GLN A 36 14.63 -13.25 8.81
N ARG A 37 15.84 -13.84 8.84
CA ARG A 37 16.82 -13.70 7.75
C ARG A 37 16.32 -14.28 6.43
N ASN A 38 15.56 -15.37 6.48
CA ASN A 38 15.00 -15.97 5.28
C ASN A 38 13.84 -15.14 4.72
N ASN A 39 13.08 -14.46 5.57
CA ASN A 39 11.91 -13.65 5.23
C ASN A 39 12.19 -12.15 5.10
N LEU A 40 13.43 -11.75 4.83
CA LEU A 40 13.76 -10.35 4.52
C LEU A 40 13.12 -9.90 3.20
N PHE A 41 12.65 -8.65 3.14
CA PHE A 41 12.05 -8.03 1.97
C PHE A 41 12.51 -6.58 1.78
N ILE A 42 12.28 -6.02 0.59
CA ILE A 42 12.65 -4.63 0.27
C ILE A 42 11.43 -3.74 0.50
N ASN A 43 11.51 -2.80 1.44
CA ASN A 43 10.46 -1.85 1.87
C ASN A 43 9.14 -2.47 2.37
N SER A 44 8.49 -3.29 1.55
CA SER A 44 7.22 -3.97 1.85
C SER A 44 7.29 -5.43 1.38
N ASN A 45 6.46 -6.29 1.98
CA ASN A 45 6.19 -7.63 1.49
C ASN A 45 5.24 -7.61 0.29
N GLU A 46 4.62 -6.47 0.01
CA GLU A 46 3.89 -6.18 -1.21
C GLU A 46 4.77 -5.38 -2.19
N ARG A 47 4.25 -5.23 -3.41
CA ARG A 47 4.78 -4.36 -4.45
C ARG A 47 4.94 -2.92 -3.94
N ILE A 48 6.06 -2.30 -4.31
CA ILE A 48 6.34 -0.89 -4.09
C ILE A 48 5.56 -0.06 -5.11
N TYR A 49 4.96 1.04 -4.67
CA TYR A 49 4.25 1.97 -5.56
C TYR A 49 4.89 3.35 -5.49
N ALA A 50 5.03 3.98 -6.67
CA ALA A 50 5.56 5.33 -6.80
C ALA A 50 4.83 6.08 -7.91
N SER A 51 4.85 7.41 -7.83
CA SER A 51 4.46 8.31 -8.91
C SER A 51 5.70 8.83 -9.65
N PRO A 52 5.56 9.26 -10.92
CA PRO A 52 6.63 9.98 -11.61
C PRO A 52 7.08 11.21 -10.82
N GLY A 53 8.38 11.34 -10.60
CA GLY A 53 9.01 12.37 -9.77
C GLY A 53 9.23 11.98 -8.30
N ASP A 54 8.74 10.82 -7.85
CA ASP A 54 8.95 10.37 -6.47
C ASP A 54 10.41 9.97 -6.22
N THR A 55 10.86 10.19 -5.00
CA THR A 55 12.12 9.66 -4.47
C THR A 55 11.82 8.72 -3.31
N LEU A 56 12.31 7.49 -3.39
CA LEU A 56 12.11 6.44 -2.42
C LEU A 56 13.44 6.07 -1.77
N ARG A 57 13.43 5.94 -0.44
CA ARG A 57 14.52 5.27 0.27
C ARG A 57 14.25 3.77 0.28
N LEU A 58 15.22 2.99 -0.19
CA LEU A 58 15.20 1.54 -0.13
C LEU A 58 15.79 1.06 1.19
N GLN A 59 15.12 0.09 1.80
CA GLN A 59 15.50 -0.52 3.06
C GLN A 59 15.26 -2.02 2.99
N ILE A 60 16.17 -2.78 3.61
CA ILE A 60 15.90 -4.18 3.93
C ILE A 60 15.06 -4.19 5.19
N MET A 61 13.97 -4.94 5.15
CA MET A 61 12.96 -4.99 6.19
C MET A 61 12.74 -6.45 6.60
N THR A 62 12.31 -6.64 7.85
CA THR A 62 11.83 -7.92 8.37
C THR A 62 10.43 -7.76 8.96
N MET A 63 9.75 -8.89 9.15
CA MET A 63 8.53 -8.96 9.95
C MET A 63 8.83 -8.69 11.43
N ASN A 64 7.93 -7.94 12.06
CA ASN A 64 7.84 -7.76 13.50
C ASN A 64 7.05 -8.93 14.11
N TYR A 65 7.77 -9.94 14.59
CA TYR A 65 7.17 -11.09 15.26
C TYR A 65 6.74 -10.81 16.72
N ARG A 66 6.89 -9.57 17.22
CA ARG A 66 6.39 -9.18 18.55
C ARG A 66 4.91 -8.83 18.55
N THR A 67 4.29 -8.69 17.38
CA THR A 67 2.85 -8.52 17.23
C THR A 67 2.23 -9.83 16.75
N ILE A 68 0.99 -10.08 17.13
CA ILE A 68 0.19 -11.18 16.59
C ILE A 68 -0.98 -10.52 15.86
N PRO A 69 -1.11 -10.70 14.53
CA PRO A 69 -0.16 -11.37 13.64
C PRO A 69 1.14 -10.57 13.49
N PRO A 70 2.23 -11.21 13.05
CA PRO A 70 3.45 -10.50 12.70
C PRO A 70 3.17 -9.44 11.64
N MET A 71 3.69 -8.22 11.83
CA MET A 71 3.50 -7.11 10.88
C MET A 71 4.80 -6.77 10.15
N PRO A 72 4.78 -6.46 8.84
CA PRO A 72 5.96 -5.94 8.17
C PRO A 72 6.32 -4.58 8.78
N GLY A 73 7.62 -4.26 8.87
CA GLY A 73 8.00 -2.87 9.14
C GLY A 73 9.20 -2.62 10.04
N ILE A 74 10.05 -3.61 10.33
CA ILE A 74 11.30 -3.34 11.05
C ILE A 74 12.46 -3.23 10.06
N PRO A 75 13.12 -2.06 9.95
CA PRO A 75 14.34 -1.92 9.17
C PRO A 75 15.46 -2.78 9.74
N VAL A 76 16.22 -3.41 8.85
CA VAL A 76 17.40 -4.20 9.16
C VAL A 76 18.62 -3.44 8.69
N ASP A 77 19.52 -3.16 9.62
CA ASP A 77 20.83 -2.59 9.32
C ASP A 77 21.74 -3.67 8.74
N VAL A 78 21.86 -3.64 7.41
CA VAL A 78 22.68 -4.57 6.63
C VAL A 78 23.13 -3.92 5.33
N GLY A 79 24.38 -4.19 4.94
CA GLY A 79 24.90 -3.79 3.64
C GLY A 79 24.25 -4.59 2.51
N ALA A 80 23.78 -3.88 1.49
CA ALA A 80 23.21 -4.47 0.29
C ALA A 80 23.72 -3.77 -0.97
N ALA A 81 24.05 -4.55 -2.00
CA ALA A 81 24.27 -4.02 -3.35
C ALA A 81 22.90 -3.96 -4.05
N TRP A 82 22.50 -2.77 -4.48
CA TRP A 82 21.18 -2.50 -5.01
C TRP A 82 21.19 -2.48 -6.54
N GLN A 83 20.10 -2.92 -7.15
CA GLN A 83 19.92 -2.85 -8.60
C GLN A 83 18.45 -2.56 -8.93
N VAL A 84 18.22 -1.89 -10.06
CA VAL A 84 16.88 -1.75 -10.65
C VAL A 84 16.89 -2.14 -12.13
N VAL A 85 15.89 -2.89 -12.56
CA VAL A 85 15.75 -3.40 -13.93
C VAL A 85 14.35 -3.10 -14.47
N PRO A 86 14.21 -2.61 -15.72
CA PRO A 86 15.29 -2.19 -16.63
C PRO A 86 15.97 -0.89 -16.17
N SER A 87 17.29 -0.80 -16.33
CA SER A 87 18.11 0.35 -15.88
C SER A 87 18.05 1.59 -16.79
N SER A 88 17.56 1.45 -18.03
CA SER A 88 17.53 2.51 -19.06
C SER A 88 16.18 3.22 -19.18
N SER A 89 15.40 3.26 -18.11
CA SER A 89 13.95 3.47 -18.17
C SER A 89 13.44 4.74 -17.48
N GLY A 90 14.35 5.66 -17.14
CA GLY A 90 14.03 6.86 -16.37
C GLY A 90 13.98 6.64 -14.86
N VAL A 91 14.25 5.42 -14.38
CA VAL A 91 14.46 5.15 -12.95
C VAL A 91 15.94 5.11 -12.64
N THR A 92 16.39 5.96 -11.72
CA THR A 92 17.80 6.04 -11.30
C THR A 92 17.94 5.60 -9.86
N LEU A 93 19.08 5.01 -9.51
CA LEU A 93 19.37 4.49 -8.18
C LEU A 93 20.76 4.98 -7.73
N ASP A 94 20.80 5.71 -6.62
CA ASP A 94 22.04 5.95 -5.88
C ASP A 94 22.26 4.77 -4.93
N GLU A 95 23.14 3.85 -5.34
CA GLU A 95 23.44 2.62 -4.61
C GLU A 95 24.03 2.88 -3.22
N ASN A 96 24.80 3.95 -3.05
CA ASN A 96 25.46 4.29 -1.78
C ASN A 96 24.46 4.83 -0.74
N ARG A 97 23.45 5.56 -1.20
CA ARG A 97 22.41 6.12 -0.34
C ARG A 97 21.14 5.28 -0.29
N ALA A 98 21.07 4.22 -1.10
CA ALA A 98 19.86 3.42 -1.32
C ALA A 98 18.66 4.32 -1.67
N LEU A 99 18.89 5.32 -2.55
CA LEU A 99 17.85 6.26 -2.99
C LEU A 99 17.48 5.96 -4.43
N LEU A 100 16.23 5.54 -4.63
CA LEU A 100 15.64 5.32 -5.93
C LEU A 100 14.81 6.54 -6.33
N VAL A 101 15.06 7.09 -7.50
CA VAL A 101 14.32 8.22 -8.06
C VAL A 101 13.57 7.74 -9.30
N VAL A 102 12.26 7.99 -9.33
CA VAL A 102 11.42 7.75 -10.50
C VAL A 102 11.38 9.04 -11.32
N GLY A 103 11.91 9.02 -12.54
CA GLY A 103 11.87 10.14 -13.47
C GLY A 103 10.45 10.62 -13.74
N ARG A 104 10.29 11.89 -14.10
CA ARG A 104 8.98 12.50 -14.38
C ARG A 104 8.36 12.00 -15.69
N GLU A 105 9.20 11.48 -16.57
CA GLU A 105 8.88 10.92 -17.88
C GLU A 105 8.47 9.44 -17.82
N VAL A 106 8.67 8.77 -16.68
CA VAL A 106 8.31 7.36 -16.52
C VAL A 106 6.80 7.22 -16.66
N LYS A 107 6.37 6.31 -17.53
CA LYS A 107 4.95 6.16 -17.88
C LYS A 107 4.18 5.45 -16.77
N ASP A 108 2.92 5.81 -16.64
CA ASP A 108 1.94 5.04 -15.87
C ASP A 108 1.93 3.57 -16.30
N GLY A 109 1.84 2.67 -15.33
CA GLY A 109 1.83 1.22 -15.55
C GLY A 109 3.21 0.60 -15.74
N SER A 110 4.29 1.38 -15.71
CA SER A 110 5.65 0.85 -15.81
C SER A 110 5.98 -0.04 -14.62
N LEU A 111 6.62 -1.19 -14.89
CA LEU A 111 7.00 -2.18 -13.89
C LEU A 111 8.52 -2.35 -13.89
N PHE A 112 9.10 -2.28 -12.70
CA PHE A 112 10.52 -2.49 -12.46
C PHE A 112 10.73 -3.59 -11.44
N THR A 113 11.86 -4.27 -11.53
CA THR A 113 12.36 -5.15 -10.48
C THR A 113 13.45 -4.41 -9.72
N VAL A 114 13.24 -4.22 -8.43
CA VAL A 114 14.24 -3.71 -7.50
C VAL A 114 14.86 -4.92 -6.80
N SER A 115 16.17 -5.03 -6.86
CA SER A 115 16.94 -6.13 -6.30
C SER A 115 17.93 -5.64 -5.26
N ALA A 116 18.18 -6.48 -4.26
CA ALA A 116 19.16 -6.23 -3.21
C ALA A 116 19.96 -7.50 -2.92
N GLN A 117 21.25 -7.48 -3.20
CA GLN A 117 22.17 -8.55 -2.83
C GLN A 117 22.74 -8.27 -1.44
N ILE A 118 22.34 -9.07 -0.46
CA ILE A 118 22.73 -8.87 0.94
C ILE A 118 24.15 -9.42 1.15
N ALA A 119 25.09 -8.53 1.53
CA ALA A 119 26.53 -8.81 1.54
C ALA A 119 26.92 -10.04 2.38
N GLN A 120 26.18 -10.31 3.46
CA GLN A 120 26.51 -11.37 4.43
C GLN A 120 26.14 -12.80 3.99
N ARG A 121 25.41 -12.98 2.87
CA ARG A 121 25.07 -14.33 2.34
C ARG A 121 25.00 -14.42 0.81
N GLY A 122 25.16 -13.33 0.07
CA GLY A 122 24.96 -13.32 -1.39
C GLY A 122 23.51 -13.62 -1.82
N LYS A 123 22.55 -13.68 -0.88
CA LYS A 123 21.13 -13.87 -1.19
C LYS A 123 20.59 -12.60 -1.82
N VAL A 124 19.99 -12.74 -2.99
CA VAL A 124 19.26 -11.66 -3.67
C VAL A 124 17.84 -11.61 -3.14
N ARG A 125 17.35 -10.41 -2.86
CA ARG A 125 15.94 -10.11 -2.62
C ARG A 125 15.41 -9.28 -3.76
N ASN A 126 14.19 -9.56 -4.18
CA ASN A 126 13.52 -8.86 -5.26
C ASN A 126 12.21 -8.29 -4.74
N ASN A 127 11.86 -7.11 -5.20
CA ASN A 127 10.52 -6.57 -5.10
C ASN A 127 10.17 -5.85 -6.41
N SER A 128 8.88 -5.79 -6.73
CA SER A 128 8.40 -5.03 -7.87
C SER A 128 8.15 -3.58 -7.48
N LEU A 129 8.56 -2.64 -8.32
CA LEU A 129 8.16 -1.24 -8.28
C LEU A 129 7.20 -0.98 -9.44
N TYR A 130 5.98 -0.54 -9.11
CA TYR A 130 4.97 -0.16 -10.08
C TYR A 130 4.74 1.34 -10.04
N VAL A 131 4.94 1.97 -11.20
CA VAL A 131 4.75 3.41 -11.36
C VAL A 131 3.32 3.68 -11.78
N TYR A 132 2.65 4.56 -11.05
CA TYR A 132 1.27 4.93 -11.34
C TYR A 132 1.05 6.43 -11.23
N THR A 133 -0.03 6.88 -11.83
CA THR A 133 -0.51 8.26 -11.73
C THR A 133 -1.94 8.25 -11.20
N ARG A 134 -2.28 9.26 -10.40
CA ARG A 134 -3.67 9.44 -9.93
C ARG A 134 -4.63 9.72 -11.08
N GLN A 135 -4.12 10.28 -12.18
CA GLN A 135 -4.90 10.54 -13.39
C GLN A 135 -5.34 9.24 -14.06
N ALA A 136 -4.45 8.25 -14.16
CA ALA A 136 -4.77 6.95 -14.74
C ALA A 136 -5.61 6.09 -13.79
N ASN A 137 -5.29 6.07 -12.49
CA ASN A 137 -6.04 5.35 -11.47
C ASN A 137 -6.47 6.29 -10.33
N PRO A 138 -7.60 7.01 -10.48
CA PRO A 138 -8.04 7.96 -9.47
C PRO A 138 -8.64 7.29 -8.23
N PHE A 139 -8.87 5.98 -8.30
CA PHE A 139 -9.43 5.18 -7.22
C PHE A 139 -8.36 4.69 -6.25
N ALA A 140 -7.07 4.75 -6.59
CA ALA A 140 -6.01 4.27 -5.72
C ALA A 140 -6.08 4.92 -4.31
N GLY A 141 -6.14 4.08 -3.29
CA GLY A 141 -6.22 4.48 -1.88
C GLY A 141 -7.16 3.62 -1.04
N ASN A 142 -7.26 4.01 0.22
CA ASN A 142 -8.15 3.42 1.20
C ASN A 142 -9.45 4.23 1.29
N TRP A 143 -10.59 3.54 1.18
CA TRP A 143 -11.93 4.11 1.21
C TRP A 143 -12.76 3.45 2.29
N ARG A 144 -13.63 4.23 2.94
CA ARG A 144 -14.63 3.75 3.89
C ARG A 144 -16.01 4.13 3.39
N GLU A 145 -16.96 3.21 3.47
CA GLU A 145 -18.35 3.49 3.12
C GLU A 145 -19.01 4.38 4.18
N ASP A 146 -19.75 5.39 3.74
CA ASP A 146 -20.49 6.33 4.56
C ASP A 146 -21.91 5.78 4.78
N GLY A 147 -22.19 5.30 6.00
CA GLY A 147 -23.49 4.75 6.37
C GLY A 147 -23.79 3.34 5.83
N GLY A 148 -22.80 2.67 5.23
CA GLY A 148 -22.91 1.29 4.78
C GLY A 148 -22.04 0.32 5.57
N ASN A 149 -21.85 -0.89 5.04
CA ASN A 149 -21.25 -2.02 5.75
C ASN A 149 -19.78 -2.25 5.41
N ILE A 150 -19.26 -1.59 4.36
CA ILE A 150 -17.84 -1.71 4.04
C ILE A 150 -17.02 -0.76 4.92
N GLY A 151 -16.37 -1.34 5.91
CA GLY A 151 -15.40 -0.62 6.74
C GLY A 151 -14.14 -0.20 5.98
N GLU A 152 -13.70 -0.98 5.00
CA GLU A 152 -12.56 -0.70 4.14
C GLU A 152 -12.74 -1.25 2.71
N LEU A 153 -12.61 -0.38 1.72
CA LEU A 153 -12.34 -0.71 0.33
C LEU A 153 -10.95 -0.16 0.01
N TYR A 154 -9.97 -1.04 -0.15
CA TYR A 154 -8.62 -0.65 -0.56
C TYR A 154 -8.45 -0.92 -2.04
N VAL A 155 -8.17 0.12 -2.83
CA VAL A 155 -7.82 0.00 -4.24
C VAL A 155 -6.33 0.25 -4.39
N TYR A 156 -5.61 -0.75 -4.88
CA TYR A 156 -4.19 -0.65 -5.14
C TYR A 156 -3.92 0.14 -6.43
N PRO A 157 -2.77 0.80 -6.53
CA PRO A 157 -2.35 1.45 -7.76
C PRO A 157 -2.36 0.55 -9.00
N ASP A 158 -2.04 -0.74 -8.84
CA ASP A 158 -2.02 -1.76 -9.90
C ASP A 158 -3.40 -2.36 -10.21
N ARG A 159 -4.48 -1.68 -9.81
CA ARG A 159 -5.88 -2.07 -10.05
C ARG A 159 -6.31 -3.35 -9.36
N ARG A 160 -5.55 -3.85 -8.38
CA ARG A 160 -6.13 -4.79 -7.41
C ARG A 160 -7.06 -4.04 -6.47
N PHE A 161 -7.96 -4.76 -5.83
CA PHE A 161 -8.71 -4.26 -4.68
C PHE A 161 -8.85 -5.31 -3.59
N SER A 162 -9.17 -4.86 -2.39
CA SER A 162 -9.67 -5.70 -1.31
C SER A 162 -10.81 -5.00 -0.59
N VAL A 163 -11.75 -5.80 -0.09
CA VAL A 163 -12.86 -5.37 0.75
C VAL A 163 -12.69 -5.98 2.13
N THR A 164 -12.90 -5.17 3.15
CA THR A 164 -13.01 -5.59 4.55
C THR A 164 -14.25 -4.94 5.17
N VAL A 165 -15.18 -5.75 5.67
CA VAL A 165 -16.41 -5.31 6.32
C VAL A 165 -16.11 -4.80 7.71
N HIS A 166 -15.34 -5.58 8.48
CA HIS A 166 -14.94 -5.28 9.85
C HIS A 166 -13.41 -5.19 9.93
N PRO A 167 -12.81 -4.00 9.73
CA PRO A 167 -11.36 -3.84 9.73
C PRO A 167 -10.74 -4.29 11.06
N PHE A 168 -9.92 -5.34 11.01
CA PHE A 168 -9.14 -5.84 12.12
C PHE A 168 -7.80 -6.35 11.58
N GLU A 169 -6.71 -5.76 12.06
CA GLU A 169 -5.34 -6.12 11.67
C GLU A 169 -5.13 -6.16 10.14
N LEU A 170 -4.69 -7.29 9.58
CA LEU A 170 -4.44 -7.48 8.15
C LEU A 170 -5.57 -8.26 7.44
N TYR A 171 -6.71 -8.46 8.12
CA TYR A 171 -7.81 -9.26 7.59
C TYR A 171 -8.47 -8.60 6.38
N ARG A 172 -8.82 -9.43 5.39
CA ARG A 172 -9.55 -9.05 4.17
C ARG A 172 -10.66 -10.07 3.95
N ASP A 173 -11.87 -9.62 3.66
CA ASP A 173 -12.99 -10.52 3.37
C ASP A 173 -12.82 -11.13 1.98
N TYR A 174 -12.57 -10.30 0.97
CA TYR A 174 -12.28 -10.75 -0.40
C TYR A 174 -11.48 -9.72 -1.19
N TRP A 175 -10.95 -10.15 -2.34
CA TRP A 175 -10.08 -9.36 -3.19
C TRP A 175 -10.19 -9.78 -4.66
N GLY A 176 -9.62 -8.94 -5.52
CA GLY A 176 -9.50 -9.21 -6.94
C GLY A 176 -9.05 -7.97 -7.71
N HIS A 177 -9.64 -7.74 -8.87
CA HIS A 177 -9.27 -6.63 -9.76
C HIS A 177 -10.43 -5.69 -10.09
N ILE A 178 -10.07 -4.45 -10.39
CA ILE A 178 -10.99 -3.44 -10.92
C ILE A 178 -10.72 -3.18 -12.40
N SER A 179 -11.79 -3.00 -13.16
CA SER A 179 -11.76 -2.45 -14.51
C SER A 179 -12.63 -1.21 -14.57
N TYR A 180 -12.24 -0.21 -15.35
CA TYR A 180 -13.02 1.02 -15.47
C TYR A 180 -12.82 1.72 -16.80
N ASP A 181 -13.86 2.43 -17.21
CA ASP A 181 -13.85 3.38 -18.31
C ASP A 181 -14.08 4.78 -17.75
N LEU A 182 -13.01 5.59 -17.70
CA LEU A 182 -13.08 6.93 -17.13
C LEU A 182 -13.98 7.87 -17.94
N LYS A 183 -14.10 7.66 -19.25
CA LYS A 183 -14.88 8.50 -20.17
C LYS A 183 -16.37 8.22 -20.01
N ASN A 184 -16.74 6.94 -20.01
CA ASN A 184 -18.13 6.49 -19.86
C ASN A 184 -18.56 6.36 -18.39
N ARG A 185 -17.66 6.61 -17.45
CA ARG A 185 -17.86 6.52 -15.99
C ARG A 185 -18.38 5.16 -15.55
N ARG A 186 -17.87 4.10 -16.17
CA ARG A 186 -18.19 2.71 -15.83
C ARG A 186 -17.07 2.11 -15.00
N ILE A 187 -17.42 1.25 -14.05
CA ILE A 187 -16.48 0.50 -13.23
C ILE A 187 -17.06 -0.89 -12.97
N SER A 188 -16.20 -1.89 -12.94
CA SER A 188 -16.52 -3.24 -12.52
C SER A 188 -15.44 -3.79 -11.59
N PHE A 189 -15.86 -4.63 -10.65
CA PHE A 189 -14.98 -5.38 -9.76
C PHE A 189 -15.12 -6.86 -10.07
N THR A 190 -14.01 -7.56 -10.19
CA THR A 190 -13.96 -9.01 -10.38
C THR A 190 -13.31 -9.63 -9.17
N ILE A 191 -14.06 -10.43 -8.41
CA ILE A 191 -13.52 -11.18 -7.27
C ILE A 191 -12.69 -12.35 -7.80
N GLU A 192 -11.49 -12.51 -7.26
CA GLU A 192 -10.60 -13.64 -7.58
C GLU A 192 -10.44 -14.60 -6.40
N GLY A 193 -10.64 -14.10 -5.18
CA GLY A 193 -10.51 -14.90 -3.98
C GLY A 193 -11.01 -14.15 -2.76
N GLY A 194 -11.12 -14.86 -1.65
CA GLY A 194 -11.57 -14.28 -0.39
C GLY A 194 -11.64 -15.31 0.72
N ASN A 195 -11.61 -14.81 1.95
CA ASN A 195 -11.94 -15.56 3.15
C ASN A 195 -13.46 -15.70 3.32
N ARG A 196 -14.22 -14.68 2.86
CA ARG A 196 -15.68 -14.64 2.91
C ARG A 196 -16.19 -13.90 1.68
N ILE A 197 -16.54 -14.65 0.64
CA ILE A 197 -17.12 -14.10 -0.60
C ILE A 197 -18.66 -14.16 -0.46
N PRO A 198 -19.39 -13.04 -0.60
CA PRO A 198 -20.85 -13.05 -0.56
C PRO A 198 -21.42 -13.75 -1.81
N ALA A 199 -22.60 -14.35 -1.69
CA ALA A 199 -23.22 -15.08 -2.80
C ALA A 199 -24.04 -14.19 -3.76
N ASP A 200 -24.34 -12.96 -3.35
CA ASP A 200 -25.37 -12.09 -3.93
C ASP A 200 -24.83 -10.71 -4.36
N PHE A 201 -23.54 -10.63 -4.71
CA PHE A 201 -22.92 -9.39 -5.18
C PHE A 201 -23.40 -8.97 -6.59
N ASP A 202 -23.37 -7.67 -6.85
CA ASP A 202 -23.50 -7.06 -8.17
C ASP A 202 -22.41 -5.99 -8.32
N LEU A 203 -21.32 -6.33 -8.99
CA LEU A 203 -20.08 -5.56 -8.93
C LEU A 203 -19.85 -4.66 -10.13
N GLU A 204 -20.89 -4.38 -10.92
CA GLU A 204 -20.81 -3.56 -12.11
C GLU A 204 -21.69 -2.32 -12.01
N GLY A 205 -21.14 -1.14 -12.30
CA GLY A 205 -21.93 0.07 -12.20
C GLY A 205 -21.26 1.30 -12.78
N ALA A 206 -21.73 2.44 -12.31
CA ALA A 206 -21.18 3.73 -12.64
C ALA A 206 -20.46 4.34 -11.43
N PHE A 207 -19.52 5.24 -11.69
CA PHE A 207 -18.83 5.96 -10.62
C PHE A 207 -18.85 7.47 -10.81
N ARG A 208 -18.66 8.19 -9.72
CA ARG A 208 -18.37 9.63 -9.72
C ARG A 208 -17.45 9.97 -8.56
N ILE A 209 -16.34 10.66 -8.85
CA ILE A 209 -15.55 11.32 -7.82
C ILE A 209 -16.12 12.73 -7.64
N ARG A 210 -16.63 13.02 -6.45
CA ARG A 210 -17.22 14.30 -6.09
C ARG A 210 -16.15 15.36 -5.86
N LYS A 211 -16.56 16.64 -5.84
CA LYS A 211 -15.65 17.78 -5.61
C LYS A 211 -14.96 17.74 -4.24
N ASP A 212 -15.61 17.12 -3.26
CA ASP A 212 -15.08 16.88 -1.91
C ASP A 212 -14.15 15.65 -1.83
N GLY A 213 -13.87 14.99 -2.96
CA GLY A 213 -13.00 13.82 -3.03
C GLY A 213 -13.69 12.50 -2.67
N ALA A 214 -14.98 12.50 -2.34
CA ALA A 214 -15.73 11.27 -2.10
C ALA A 214 -15.94 10.47 -3.39
N LEU A 215 -15.83 9.15 -3.29
CA LEU A 215 -16.12 8.21 -4.37
C LEU A 215 -17.57 7.74 -4.25
N GLU A 216 -18.38 8.04 -5.24
CA GLU A 216 -19.75 7.54 -5.33
C GLU A 216 -19.81 6.40 -6.34
N LEU A 217 -20.30 5.24 -5.92
CA LEU A 217 -20.54 4.07 -6.75
C LEU A 217 -22.05 3.84 -6.86
N ASN A 218 -22.55 3.82 -8.08
CA ASN A 218 -23.98 3.71 -8.40
C ASN A 218 -24.26 2.41 -9.13
N GLY A 219 -25.24 1.65 -8.64
CA GLY A 219 -25.60 0.34 -9.20
C GLY A 219 -24.63 -0.78 -8.80
N ILE A 220 -23.77 -0.55 -7.82
CA ILE A 220 -22.82 -1.54 -7.30
C ILE A 220 -23.30 -2.00 -5.93
N TYR A 221 -23.23 -3.30 -5.71
CA TYR A 221 -23.57 -3.97 -4.47
C TYR A 221 -22.49 -5.00 -4.16
N PHE A 222 -21.78 -4.77 -3.06
CA PHE A 222 -20.67 -5.61 -2.63
C PHE A 222 -21.09 -6.90 -1.91
N GLY A 223 -22.39 -7.21 -1.91
CA GLY A 223 -22.98 -8.43 -1.36
C GLY A 223 -23.40 -8.32 0.11
N THR A 224 -24.27 -9.22 0.53
CA THR A 224 -24.71 -9.37 1.92
C THR A 224 -23.60 -10.06 2.70
N MET A 225 -22.96 -9.32 3.59
CA MET A 225 -21.96 -9.91 4.47
C MET A 225 -22.65 -10.37 5.75
N ASP A 226 -23.43 -9.53 6.43
CA ASP A 226 -24.25 -9.97 7.56
C ASP A 226 -25.75 -9.96 7.25
N ARG A 227 -26.53 -10.84 7.89
CA ARG A 227 -27.96 -11.09 7.56
C ARG A 227 -28.89 -9.88 7.74
N THR A 228 -28.40 -8.81 8.35
CA THR A 228 -29.11 -7.54 8.50
C THR A 228 -28.91 -6.60 7.31
N ASP A 229 -27.98 -6.94 6.42
CA ASP A 229 -27.65 -6.15 5.24
C ASP A 229 -28.64 -6.49 4.14
N SER A 230 -29.43 -5.51 3.70
CA SER A 230 -30.27 -5.70 2.52
C SER A 230 -30.25 -4.47 1.64
N PHE A 231 -30.39 -4.74 0.34
CA PHE A 231 -30.59 -3.83 -0.79
C PHE A 231 -29.34 -3.35 -1.55
N LYS A 232 -29.47 -3.31 -2.89
CA LYS A 232 -28.55 -2.59 -3.78
C LYS A 232 -28.60 -1.12 -3.43
N GLN A 233 -27.51 -0.59 -2.88
CA GLN A 233 -27.41 0.80 -2.46
C GLN A 233 -26.63 1.63 -3.48
N ARG A 234 -26.85 2.94 -3.42
CA ARG A 234 -25.84 3.91 -3.85
C ARG A 234 -24.78 3.92 -2.76
N CYS A 235 -23.62 3.34 -3.03
CA CYS A 235 -22.51 3.31 -2.07
C CYS A 235 -21.75 4.63 -2.17
N LEU A 236 -21.69 5.37 -1.06
CA LEU A 236 -20.89 6.58 -0.95
C LEU A 236 -19.66 6.28 -0.11
N PHE A 237 -18.49 6.43 -0.68
CA PHE A 237 -17.21 6.20 -0.02
C PHE A 237 -16.48 7.52 0.23
N ARG A 238 -15.82 7.61 1.39
CA ARG A 238 -14.89 8.69 1.72
C ARG A 238 -13.49 8.11 1.82
N LYS A 239 -12.47 8.88 1.42
CA LYS A 239 -11.09 8.46 1.69
C LYS A 239 -10.88 8.36 3.19
N ALA A 240 -10.35 7.25 3.65
CA ALA A 240 -9.87 7.15 5.02
C ALA A 240 -8.73 8.17 5.20
N GLY A 241 -8.84 9.05 6.18
CA GLY A 241 -7.75 9.95 6.55
C GLY A 241 -6.53 9.13 6.95
N LYS A 242 -5.35 9.55 6.49
CA LYS A 242 -4.08 9.09 7.06
C LYS A 242 -3.78 9.90 8.30
#